data_AF-A0A8X7SJA3-F1
#
_entry.id   AF-A0A8X7SJA3-F1
#
_cell.length_a   1.000
_cell.length_b   1.000
_cell.length_c   1.000
_cell.angle_alpha   90.00
_cell.angle_beta   90.00
_cell.angle_gamma   90.00
#
_symmetry.space_group_name_H-M   'P 1'
#
loop_
_entity.id
_entity.type
_entity.pdbx_description
1 polymer ?
#
loop_
_entity_poly.entity_id
_entity_poly.type
_entity_poly.pdbx_seq_one_letter_code
_entity_poly.pdbx_strand_id
1 'polypeptide(L)'
;MMRSLIFMGPNFYQRLIHMSKDKVKFRNTGPVHPLTRQPVADRKRFGGIKFGEMEPDCLIAYGVVENFTLSDSSQMHICRNSRGLQAVEEGSEHRTAGCASLRTMC
;
A
#
# COMPACT_ATOMS: atom_id res chain seq x y z
N MET A 1 -43.64 -32.61 7.70
CA MET A 1 -44.79 -31.88 8.26
C MET A 1 -44.29 -31.03 9.42
N MET A 2 -44.41 -29.70 9.36
CA MET A 2 -44.00 -28.83 10.47
C MET A 2 -44.96 -29.03 11.65
N ARG A 3 -44.40 -29.22 12.86
CA ARG A 3 -45.15 -29.53 14.09
C ARG A 3 -45.50 -28.30 14.93
N SER A 4 -45.07 -27.10 14.53
CA SER A 4 -45.13 -25.87 15.34
C SER A 4 -45.93 -24.75 14.67
N LEU A 5 -46.59 -23.92 15.49
CA LEU A 5 -47.32 -22.73 15.06
C LEU A 5 -46.34 -21.55 14.89
N ILE A 6 -46.46 -20.81 13.78
CA ILE A 6 -45.66 -19.61 13.49
C ILE A 6 -46.48 -18.39 13.89
N PHE A 7 -45.96 -17.54 14.77
CA PHE A 7 -46.60 -16.28 15.13
C PHE A 7 -46.45 -15.28 13.96
N MET A 8 -47.59 -14.86 13.42
CA MET A 8 -47.66 -13.92 12.29
C MET A 8 -48.49 -12.71 12.71
N GLY A 9 -48.03 -11.51 12.36
CA GLY A 9 -48.74 -10.27 12.65
C GLY A 9 -48.16 -9.09 11.87
N PRO A 10 -48.95 -8.04 11.62
CA PRO A 10 -48.49 -6.86 10.90
C PRO A 10 -47.45 -6.12 11.74
N ASN A 11 -46.30 -5.82 11.13
CA ASN A 11 -45.23 -5.04 11.75
C ASN A 11 -44.72 -4.00 10.74
N PHE A 12 -44.49 -2.77 11.21
CA PHE A 12 -43.92 -1.71 10.37
C PHE A 12 -42.40 -1.82 10.38
N TYR A 13 -41.82 -2.08 9.20
CA TYR A 13 -40.37 -2.08 9.01
C TYR A 13 -39.91 -0.75 8.42
N GLN A 14 -38.78 -0.25 8.93
CA GLN A 14 -38.11 0.91 8.37
C GLN A 14 -36.89 0.48 7.55
N ARG A 15 -36.73 1.06 6.36
CA ARG A 15 -35.56 0.84 5.53
C ARG A 15 -34.44 1.79 5.91
N LEU A 16 -33.27 1.25 6.24
CA LEU A 16 -32.07 2.05 6.52
C LEU A 16 -31.42 2.53 5.21
N ILE A 17 -30.76 3.69 5.28
CA ILE A 17 -30.11 4.34 4.13
C ILE A 17 -28.83 3.63 3.66
N HIS A 18 -28.21 2.81 4.51
CA HIS A 18 -26.91 2.21 4.24
C HIS A 18 -27.04 0.94 3.40
N MET A 19 -26.94 1.09 2.09
CA MET A 19 -27.00 -0.03 1.16
C MET A 19 -25.63 -0.69 0.99
N SER A 20 -25.60 -2.02 0.91
CA SER A 20 -24.37 -2.78 0.64
C SER A 20 -23.74 -2.42 -0.70
N LYS A 21 -24.55 -2.11 -1.72
CA LYS A 21 -24.10 -1.68 -3.05
C LYS A 21 -23.16 -0.49 -2.97
N ASP A 22 -23.44 0.44 -2.05
CA ASP A 22 -22.63 1.64 -1.91
C ASP A 22 -21.32 1.34 -1.19
N LYS A 23 -21.18 0.24 -0.45
CA LYS A 23 -20.02 -0.03 0.41
C LYS A 23 -18.89 -0.81 -0.26
N VAL A 24 -19.11 -1.36 -1.46
CA VAL A 24 -18.11 -2.16 -2.16
C VAL A 24 -16.89 -1.31 -2.55
N LYS A 25 -15.68 -1.78 -2.21
CA LYS A 25 -14.40 -1.15 -2.53
C LYS A 25 -13.42 -2.22 -2.99
N PHE A 26 -12.93 -2.11 -4.23
CA PHE A 26 -11.91 -2.99 -4.79
C PHE A 26 -10.94 -2.15 -5.63
N ARG A 27 -9.70 -2.64 -5.78
CA ARG A 27 -8.65 -1.99 -6.58
C ARG A 27 -7.64 -3.03 -7.03
N ASN A 28 -7.16 -2.90 -8.26
CA ASN A 28 -5.96 -3.58 -8.77
C ASN A 28 -4.84 -2.54 -9.00
N THR A 29 -5.05 -1.62 -9.94
CA THR A 29 -4.18 -0.46 -10.21
C THR A 29 -5.02 0.83 -10.19
N GLY A 30 -4.43 1.98 -9.88
CA GLY A 30 -5.17 3.24 -9.87
C GLY A 30 -4.32 4.46 -9.50
N PRO A 31 -4.95 5.61 -9.18
CA PRO A 31 -4.22 6.84 -8.87
C PRO A 31 -3.38 6.69 -7.60
N VAL A 32 -2.23 7.36 -7.60
CA VAL A 32 -1.27 7.46 -6.51
C VAL A 32 -1.03 8.94 -6.17
N HIS A 33 -0.73 9.20 -4.91
CA HIS A 33 -0.47 10.54 -4.41
C HIS A 33 0.93 11.01 -4.87
N PRO A 34 1.09 12.22 -5.43
CA PRO A 34 2.34 12.65 -6.05
C PRO A 34 3.51 12.78 -5.06
N LEU A 35 3.23 13.13 -3.80
CA LEU A 35 4.26 13.31 -2.77
C LEU A 35 4.82 11.98 -2.27
N THR A 36 3.94 11.06 -1.90
CA THR A 36 4.29 9.81 -1.21
C THR A 36 4.39 8.63 -2.16
N ARG A 37 3.87 8.77 -3.40
CA ARG A 37 3.68 7.70 -4.38
C ARG A 37 2.76 6.56 -3.92
N GLN A 38 2.11 6.73 -2.76
CA GLN A 38 1.16 5.78 -2.20
C GLN A 38 -0.23 5.88 -2.84
N PRO A 39 -1.01 4.79 -2.87
CA PRO A 39 -2.41 4.83 -3.30
C PRO A 39 -3.25 5.84 -2.49
N VAL A 40 -4.14 6.56 -3.16
CA VAL A 40 -5.05 7.52 -2.51
C VAL A 40 -6.03 6.79 -1.57
N ALA A 41 -6.45 7.40 -0.46
CA ALA A 41 -7.36 6.75 0.51
C ALA A 41 -8.84 6.72 0.07
N ASP A 42 -9.27 7.70 -0.74
CA ASP A 42 -10.66 7.95 -1.10
C ASP A 42 -11.31 6.80 -1.89
N ARG A 43 -12.47 6.31 -1.41
CA ARG A 43 -13.26 5.31 -2.15
C ARG A 43 -13.76 5.84 -3.50
N LYS A 44 -14.22 7.09 -3.55
CA LYS A 44 -14.73 7.72 -4.80
C LYS A 44 -13.65 7.86 -5.87
N ARG A 45 -12.37 7.90 -5.47
CA ARG A 45 -11.21 8.01 -6.36
C ARG A 45 -10.56 6.65 -6.65
N PHE A 46 -11.28 5.55 -6.44
CA PHE A 46 -10.73 4.19 -6.58
C PHE A 46 -9.44 4.01 -5.77
N GLY A 47 -9.45 4.56 -4.55
CA GLY A 47 -8.32 4.52 -3.62
C GLY A 47 -8.03 3.13 -3.05
N GLY A 48 -6.81 2.96 -2.53
CA GLY A 48 -6.37 1.75 -1.85
C GLY A 48 -7.02 1.55 -0.47
N ILE A 49 -6.93 0.33 0.04
CA ILE A 49 -7.29 0.01 1.43
C ILE A 49 -6.03 0.20 2.27
N LYS A 50 -6.16 0.81 3.46
CA LYS A 50 -5.05 0.96 4.38
C LYS A 50 -4.72 -0.42 4.95
N PHE A 51 -3.49 -0.86 4.72
CA PHE A 51 -2.86 -1.90 5.52
C PHE A 51 -2.18 -1.18 6.68
N GLY A 52 -2.76 -1.26 7.88
CA GLY A 52 -2.23 -0.61 9.07
C GLY A 52 -0.96 -1.28 9.60
N GLU A 53 -0.54 -0.90 10.79
CA GLU A 53 0.64 -1.48 11.47
C GLU A 53 0.36 -2.87 12.07
N MET A 54 -0.90 -3.15 12.41
CA MET A 54 -1.30 -4.40 13.05
C MET A 54 -1.37 -5.57 12.07
N GLU A 55 -1.72 -5.30 10.82
CA GLU A 55 -1.85 -6.31 9.78
C GLU A 55 -0.49 -6.94 9.39
N PRO A 56 0.61 -6.17 9.24
CA PRO A 56 1.98 -6.69 9.20
C PRO A 56 2.34 -7.54 10.40
N ASP A 57 2.01 -7.11 11.63
CA ASP A 57 2.35 -7.86 12.85
C ASP A 57 1.70 -9.24 12.85
N CYS A 58 0.47 -9.33 12.34
CA CYS A 58 -0.21 -10.61 12.15
C CYS A 58 0.52 -11.49 11.13
N LEU A 59 0.93 -10.94 9.97
CA LEU A 59 1.65 -11.71 8.94
C LEU A 59 2.99 -12.24 9.45
N ILE A 60 3.73 -11.42 10.21
CA ILE A 60 5.00 -11.82 10.84
C ILE A 60 4.76 -12.95 11.83
N ALA A 61 3.70 -12.87 12.65
CA ALA A 61 3.34 -13.95 13.59
C ALA A 61 3.01 -15.28 12.89
N TYR A 62 2.46 -15.23 11.68
CA TYR A 62 2.22 -16.42 10.84
C TYR A 62 3.48 -16.92 10.12
N GLY A 63 4.61 -16.21 10.20
CA GLY A 63 5.86 -16.58 9.51
C GLY A 63 5.86 -16.23 8.01
N VAL A 64 4.93 -15.38 7.57
CA VAL A 64 4.83 -14.92 6.17
C VAL A 64 5.67 -13.66 6.02
N VAL A 65 6.88 -13.81 5.48
CA VAL A 65 7.80 -12.71 5.14
C VAL A 65 7.61 -12.28 3.69
N GLU A 66 6.42 -11.77 3.36
CA GLU A 66 6.12 -11.26 2.02
C GLU A 66 6.62 -9.82 1.84
N ASN A 67 7.15 -9.51 0.66
CA ASN A 67 7.69 -8.20 0.33
C ASN A 67 6.55 -7.18 0.10
N PHE A 68 6.64 -6.01 0.74
CA PHE A 68 5.71 -4.87 0.56
C PHE A 68 5.85 -4.14 -0.79
N THR A 69 6.14 -4.84 -1.88
CA THR A 69 6.36 -4.27 -3.22
C THR A 69 5.10 -3.66 -3.84
N LEU A 70 3.92 -3.95 -3.27
CA LEU A 70 2.63 -3.57 -3.84
C LEU A 70 2.31 -2.07 -3.73
N SER A 71 2.87 -1.36 -2.74
CA SER A 71 2.57 0.07 -2.53
C SER A 71 3.72 0.98 -2.96
N ASP A 72 4.91 0.81 -2.39
CA ASP A 72 6.01 1.77 -2.54
C ASP A 72 7.34 1.10 -2.87
N SER A 73 7.44 0.48 -4.06
CA SER A 73 8.74 0.01 -4.54
C SER A 73 9.54 1.18 -5.14
N SER A 74 10.76 1.39 -4.63
CA SER A 74 11.70 2.38 -5.18
C SER A 74 13.10 1.80 -5.20
N GLN A 75 13.83 2.08 -6.27
CA GLN A 75 15.23 1.70 -6.41
C GLN A 75 16.09 2.92 -6.08
N MET A 76 17.09 2.72 -5.23
CA MET A 76 18.05 3.76 -4.85
C MET A 76 19.46 3.22 -5.00
N HIS A 77 20.36 4.07 -5.50
CA HIS A 77 21.77 3.74 -5.63
C HIS A 77 22.56 4.29 -4.44
N ILE A 78 23.33 3.41 -3.80
CA ILE A 78 24.16 3.74 -2.63
C ILE A 78 25.63 3.63 -3.04
N CYS A 79 26.42 4.66 -2.76
CA CYS A 79 27.86 4.61 -2.96
C CYS A 79 28.53 3.76 -1.88
N ARG A 80 29.38 2.81 -2.27
CA ARG A 80 30.09 1.93 -1.34
C ARG A 80 31.10 2.65 -0.45
N ASN A 81 31.73 3.71 -0.95
CA ASN A 81 32.83 4.40 -0.25
C ASN A 81 32.31 5.49 0.71
N SER A 82 31.34 6.30 0.28
CA SER A 82 30.79 7.37 1.12
C SER A 82 29.52 7.00 1.87
N ARG A 83 28.96 5.79 1.65
CA ARG A 83 27.66 5.33 2.19
C ARG A 83 26.48 6.30 1.95
N GLY A 84 26.68 7.31 1.11
CA GLY A 84 25.68 8.30 0.75
C GLY A 84 24.78 7.81 -0.37
N LEU A 85 23.52 8.25 -0.32
CA LEU A 85 22.58 8.16 -1.43
C LEU A 85 23.03 9.09 -2.55
N GLN A 86 23.03 8.59 -3.79
CA GLN A 86 23.43 9.39 -4.94
C GLN A 86 22.38 9.32 -6.03
N ALA A 87 22.10 10.47 -6.63
CA ALA A 87 21.38 10.55 -7.89
C ALA A 87 22.32 10.07 -8.99
N VAL A 88 21.96 8.96 -9.63
CA VAL A 88 22.65 8.45 -10.81
C VAL A 88 21.83 8.87 -12.02
N GLU A 89 22.46 9.59 -12.95
CA GLU A 89 21.85 9.89 -14.25
C GLU A 89 22.15 8.74 -15.23
N GLU A 90 21.10 8.16 -15.83
CA GLU A 90 21.21 7.12 -16.85
C GLU A 90 21.99 7.65 -18.07
N GLY A 91 23.23 7.18 -18.23
CA GLY A 91 24.12 7.55 -19.34
C GLY A 91 25.50 8.05 -18.92
N SER A 92 25.73 8.32 -17.62
CA SER A 92 27.05 8.63 -17.07
C SER A 92 27.61 7.43 -16.31
N GLU A 93 28.89 7.08 -16.52
CA GLU A 93 29.59 6.14 -15.62
C GLU A 93 29.33 6.58 -14.17
N HIS A 94 29.02 5.62 -13.28
CA HIS A 94 28.73 5.82 -11.85
C HIS A 94 29.90 6.46 -11.07
N ARG A 95 30.31 7.66 -11.45
CA ARG A 95 31.38 8.45 -10.85
C ARG A 95 30.72 9.42 -9.91
N THR A 96 30.85 9.08 -8.63
CA THR A 96 30.34 9.88 -7.53
C THR A 96 31.01 11.26 -7.53
N ALA A 97 30.26 12.35 -7.69
CA ALA A 97 30.80 13.72 -7.76
C ALA A 97 31.58 14.15 -6.49
N GLY A 98 31.41 13.44 -5.36
CA GLY A 98 32.08 13.73 -4.08
C GLY A 98 33.21 12.77 -3.66
N CYS A 99 33.46 11.65 -4.38
CA CYS A 99 34.57 10.73 -4.03
C CYS A 99 35.80 10.94 -4.92
N ALA A 100 35.75 11.89 -5.86
CA ALA A 100 36.88 12.21 -6.75
C ALA A 100 38.03 12.96 -6.03
N SER A 101 37.80 13.57 -4.87
CA SER A 101 38.82 14.32 -4.12
C SER A 101 39.77 13.47 -3.27
N LEU A 102 39.54 12.15 -3.19
CA LEU A 102 40.42 11.17 -2.53
C LEU A 102 41.07 10.22 -3.54
N ARG A 103 41.27 10.66 -4.80
CA ARG A 103 42.24 10.02 -5.70
C ARG A 103 43.67 10.35 -5.27
N THR A 104 44.08 9.78 -4.14
CA THR A 104 45.47 9.39 -3.91
C THR A 104 45.42 7.92 -3.48
N MET A 105 45.81 7.05 -4.41
CA MET A 105 46.05 5.62 -4.25
C MET A 105 44.86 4.70 -3.90
N CYS A 106 44.28 4.09 -4.94
CA CYS A 106 44.49 2.67 -5.18
C CYS A 106 45.05 2.51 -6.60
#